data_AF-A0A1F6MQL4-F1
#
_entry.id   AF-A0A1F6MQL4-F1
#
_cell.length_a   1.000
_cell.length_b   1.000
_cell.length_c   1.000
_cell.angle_alpha   90.00
_cell.angle_beta   90.00
_cell.angle_gamma   90.00
#
_symmetry.space_group_name_H-M   'P 1'
#
loop_
_entity.id
_entity.type
_entity.pdbx_description
1 polymer ?
#
loop_
_entity_poly.entity_id
_entity_poly.type
_entity_poly.pdbx_seq_one_letter_code
_entity_poly.pdbx_strand_id
1 'polypeptide(L)'
;MNLHKKDVELFFKLHPALLQYVNQRLRIFPKIKTAEALRTSGVEKVTKVREALWKNLNFLDEFVSKNPAGFSQEECGEIISWKNAIQGKFYIFRHLKKYSIFLTEKRPTKIYGVYSLNDRLDEIFLELAGLCGSGYYTVSRIYNL
;
A
#
# COMPACT_ATOMS: atom_id res chain seq x y z
N MET A 1 -16.00 2.87 -3.03
CA MET A 1 -15.76 2.49 -4.44
C MET A 1 -14.52 1.64 -4.43
N ASN A 2 -14.68 0.36 -4.71
CA ASN A 2 -13.68 -0.61 -4.28
C ASN A 2 -13.04 -1.26 -5.49
N LEU A 3 -11.77 -1.59 -5.33
CA LEU A 3 -11.08 -2.47 -6.26
C LEU A 3 -11.85 -3.80 -6.35
N HIS A 4 -11.69 -4.53 -7.45
CA HIS A 4 -12.38 -5.80 -7.63
C HIS A 4 -12.00 -6.77 -6.51
N LYS A 5 -12.96 -7.54 -6.00
CA LYS A 5 -12.79 -8.41 -4.81
C LYS A 5 -11.54 -9.29 -4.90
N LYS A 6 -11.29 -9.89 -6.08
CA LYS A 6 -10.11 -10.73 -6.33
C LYS A 6 -8.79 -9.97 -6.14
N ASP A 7 -8.70 -8.73 -6.61
CA ASP A 7 -7.49 -7.92 -6.46
C ASP A 7 -7.28 -7.50 -5.00
N VAL A 8 -8.37 -7.25 -4.27
CA VAL A 8 -8.34 -6.95 -2.84
C VAL A 8 -7.83 -8.15 -2.05
N GLU A 9 -8.41 -9.34 -2.28
CA GLU A 9 -7.96 -10.59 -1.67
C GLU A 9 -6.49 -10.87 -1.97
N LEU A 10 -6.06 -10.63 -3.22
CA LEU A 10 -4.69 -10.78 -3.64
C LEU A 10 -3.75 -9.82 -2.89
N PHE A 11 -4.12 -8.54 -2.80
CA PHE A 11 -3.34 -7.58 -2.02
C PHE A 11 -3.20 -8.01 -0.55
N PHE A 12 -4.29 -8.44 0.08
CA PHE A 12 -4.27 -8.89 1.49
C PHE A 12 -3.57 -10.23 1.70
N LYS A 13 -3.39 -11.04 0.66
CA LYS A 13 -2.52 -12.23 0.68
C LYS A 13 -1.04 -11.83 0.63
N LEU A 14 -0.66 -10.98 -0.33
CA LEU A 14 0.73 -10.70 -0.66
C LEU A 14 1.39 -9.68 0.30
N HIS A 15 0.69 -8.60 0.61
CA HIS A 15 1.26 -7.46 1.33
C HIS A 15 1.71 -7.80 2.77
N PRO A 16 0.92 -8.52 3.59
CA PRO A 16 1.35 -8.90 4.95
C PRO A 16 2.59 -9.81 4.94
N ALA A 17 2.68 -10.74 3.98
CA ALA A 17 3.84 -11.62 3.85
C ALA A 17 5.12 -10.83 3.52
N LEU A 18 5.03 -9.88 2.59
CA LEU A 18 6.12 -8.96 2.25
C LEU A 18 6.54 -8.10 3.45
N LEU A 19 5.59 -7.50 4.17
CA LEU A 19 5.93 -6.69 5.34
C LEU A 19 6.61 -7.53 6.42
N GLN A 20 6.15 -8.76 6.65
CA GLN A 20 6.79 -9.64 7.62
C GLN A 20 8.21 -10.01 7.21
N TYR A 21 8.43 -10.25 5.91
CA TYR A 21 9.78 -10.48 5.40
C TYR A 21 10.70 -9.29 5.68
N VAL A 22 10.27 -8.07 5.35
CA VAL A 22 11.06 -6.84 5.63
C VAL A 22 11.33 -6.68 7.12
N ASN A 23 10.33 -6.91 7.98
CA ASN A 23 10.49 -6.89 9.42
C ASN A 23 11.58 -7.87 9.91
N GLN A 24 11.60 -9.09 9.37
CA GLN A 24 12.61 -10.10 9.71
C GLN A 24 14.01 -9.72 9.19
N ARG A 25 14.12 -9.26 7.94
CA ARG A 25 15.41 -8.88 7.32
C ARG A 25 16.06 -7.72 8.05
N LEU A 26 15.27 -6.71 8.42
CA LEU A 26 15.75 -5.51 9.10
C LEU A 26 15.70 -5.60 10.63
N ARG A 27 15.12 -6.67 11.19
CA ARG A 27 14.95 -6.87 12.64
C ARG A 27 14.27 -5.68 13.33
N ILE A 28 13.28 -5.05 12.68
CA ILE A 28 12.61 -3.83 13.20
C ILE A 28 11.88 -4.14 14.51
N PHE A 29 11.11 -5.23 14.52
CA PHE A 29 10.43 -5.75 15.70
C PHE A 29 10.73 -7.24 15.86
N PRO A 30 11.87 -7.61 16.46
CA PRO A 30 12.36 -8.99 16.50
C PRO A 30 11.41 -9.97 17.20
N LYS A 31 10.55 -9.48 18.11
CA LYS A 31 9.55 -10.29 18.83
C LYS A 31 8.35 -10.67 17.95
N ILE A 32 8.12 -9.96 16.84
CA ILE A 32 7.01 -10.22 15.92
C ILE A 32 7.48 -11.18 14.85
N LYS A 33 6.99 -12.43 14.90
CA LYS A 33 7.48 -13.53 14.06
C LYS A 33 6.58 -13.89 12.87
N THR A 34 5.34 -13.43 12.85
CA THR A 34 4.36 -13.74 11.80
C THR A 34 3.74 -12.47 11.20
N ALA A 35 3.26 -12.58 9.97
CA ALA A 35 2.54 -11.51 9.29
C ALA A 35 1.28 -11.10 10.04
N GLU A 36 0.56 -12.08 10.60
CA GLU A 36 -0.64 -11.82 11.38
C GLU A 36 -0.36 -11.08 12.69
N ALA A 37 0.70 -11.48 13.41
CA ALA A 37 1.14 -10.77 14.60
C ALA A 37 1.58 -9.34 14.27
N LEU A 38 2.23 -9.11 13.13
CA LEU A 38 2.59 -7.76 12.69
C LEU A 38 1.34 -6.93 12.40
N ARG A 39 0.40 -7.49 11.63
CA ARG A 39 -0.85 -6.83 11.22
C ARG A 39 -1.68 -6.36 12.43
N THR A 40 -1.71 -7.16 13.49
CA THR A 40 -2.46 -6.89 14.73
C THR A 40 -1.65 -6.11 15.78
N SER A 41 -0.37 -5.80 15.52
CA SER A 41 0.53 -5.17 16.51
C SER A 41 0.32 -3.66 16.70
N GLY A 42 -0.62 -3.05 15.96
CA GLY A 42 -0.94 -1.62 15.97
C GLY A 42 -0.46 -0.87 14.73
N VAL A 43 -1.16 0.21 14.37
CA VAL A 43 -0.95 0.98 13.14
C VAL A 43 0.47 1.55 13.05
N GLU A 44 1.03 2.05 14.14
CA GLU A 44 2.38 2.64 14.17
C GLU A 44 3.47 1.64 13.79
N LYS A 45 3.40 0.40 14.32
CA LYS A 45 4.39 -0.63 14.02
C LYS A 45 4.30 -1.10 12.58
N VAL A 46 3.08 -1.33 12.09
CA VAL A 46 2.84 -1.66 10.68
C VAL A 46 3.37 -0.56 9.78
N THR A 47 3.11 0.71 10.11
CA THR A 47 3.58 1.88 9.37
C THR A 47 5.10 1.93 9.33
N LYS A 48 5.78 1.71 10.46
CA LYS A 48 7.25 1.70 10.52
C LYS A 48 7.88 0.64 9.60
N VAL A 49 7.31 -0.57 9.56
CA VAL A 49 7.79 -1.63 8.66
C VAL A 49 7.50 -1.28 7.20
N ARG A 50 6.30 -0.75 6.92
CA ARG A 50 5.91 -0.30 5.58
C ARG A 50 6.81 0.81 5.06
N GLU A 51 7.14 1.81 5.87
CA GLU A 51 8.08 2.87 5.51
C GLU A 51 9.47 2.31 5.20
N ALA A 52 9.93 1.32 5.96
CA ALA A 52 11.22 0.68 5.71
C ALA A 52 11.25 -0.05 4.35
N LEU A 53 10.15 -0.72 3.98
CA LEU A 53 9.98 -1.29 2.63
C LEU A 53 10.10 -0.19 1.56
N TRP A 54 9.37 0.90 1.71
CA TRP A 54 9.32 1.97 0.70
C TRP A 54 10.61 2.78 0.59
N LYS A 55 11.44 2.81 1.64
CA LYS A 55 12.80 3.38 1.62
C LYS A 55 13.80 2.54 0.82
N ASN A 56 13.53 1.25 0.62
CA ASN A 56 14.40 0.36 -0.15
C ASN A 56 13.58 -0.68 -0.91
N LEU A 57 13.23 -0.35 -2.16
CA LEU A 57 12.44 -1.22 -3.03
C LEU A 57 13.15 -2.52 -3.44
N ASN A 58 14.47 -2.66 -3.20
CA ASN A 58 15.19 -3.91 -3.48
C ASN A 58 14.65 -5.08 -2.64
N PHE A 59 13.94 -4.81 -1.54
CA PHE A 59 13.24 -5.85 -0.79
C PHE A 59 12.14 -6.55 -1.59
N LEU A 60 11.54 -5.89 -2.59
CA LEU A 60 10.57 -6.52 -3.49
C LEU A 60 11.25 -7.60 -4.35
N ASP A 61 12.40 -7.26 -4.95
CA ASP A 61 13.19 -8.22 -5.75
C ASP A 61 13.70 -9.36 -4.88
N GLU A 62 14.25 -9.04 -3.72
CA GLU A 62 14.80 -10.04 -2.81
C GLU A 62 13.70 -11.01 -2.34
N PHE A 63 12.51 -10.48 -2.02
CA PHE A 63 11.37 -11.29 -1.60
C PHE A 63 10.91 -12.23 -2.72
N VAL A 64 10.77 -11.71 -3.95
CA VAL A 64 10.33 -12.51 -5.11
C VAL A 64 11.39 -13.54 -5.51
N SER A 65 12.67 -13.18 -5.49
CA SER A 65 13.77 -14.09 -5.83
C SER A 65 13.90 -15.25 -4.85
N LYS A 66 13.75 -15.00 -3.54
CA LYS A 66 13.79 -16.04 -2.51
C LYS A 66 12.48 -16.81 -2.39
N ASN A 67 11.37 -16.18 -2.79
CA ASN A 67 10.01 -16.66 -2.68
C ASN A 67 9.70 -17.41 -1.37
N PRO A 68 9.96 -16.82 -0.19
CA PRO A 68 9.82 -17.53 1.10
C PRO A 68 8.38 -17.92 1.41
N ALA A 69 7.40 -17.32 0.73
CA ALA A 69 5.98 -17.60 0.89
C ALA A 69 5.43 -18.59 -0.16
N GLY A 70 6.26 -19.05 -1.12
CA GLY A 70 5.85 -20.01 -2.16
C GLY A 70 4.78 -19.48 -3.10
N PHE A 71 4.78 -18.18 -3.41
CA PHE A 71 3.83 -17.54 -4.31
C PHE A 71 4.04 -17.95 -5.76
N SER A 72 2.94 -17.91 -6.53
CA SER A 72 2.99 -18.20 -7.97
C SER A 72 3.76 -17.10 -8.74
N GLN A 73 4.10 -17.38 -10.00
CA GLN A 73 4.77 -16.38 -10.84
C GLN A 73 3.91 -15.13 -11.05
N GLU A 74 2.59 -15.29 -11.20
CA GLU A 74 1.64 -14.18 -11.33
C GLU A 74 1.62 -13.32 -10.06
N GLU A 75 1.57 -13.97 -8.89
CA GLU A 75 1.59 -13.30 -7.58
C GLU A 75 2.89 -12.54 -7.34
N CYS A 76 4.02 -13.15 -7.69
CA CYS A 76 5.32 -12.49 -7.69
C CYS A 76 5.35 -11.29 -8.66
N GLY A 77 4.73 -11.42 -9.83
CA GLY A 77 4.58 -10.32 -10.79
C GLY A 77 3.82 -9.13 -10.21
N GLU A 78 2.75 -9.38 -9.47
CA GLU A 78 2.01 -8.33 -8.75
C GLU A 78 2.89 -7.61 -7.71
N ILE A 79 3.70 -8.35 -6.94
CA ILE A 79 4.64 -7.73 -5.98
C ILE A 79 5.67 -6.86 -6.68
N ILE A 80 6.25 -7.33 -7.80
CA ILE A 80 7.22 -6.54 -8.57
C ILE A 80 6.57 -5.29 -9.15
N SER A 81 5.30 -5.37 -9.58
CA SER A 81 4.57 -4.22 -10.12
C SER A 81 4.49 -3.04 -9.14
N TRP A 82 4.53 -3.32 -7.84
CA TRP A 82 4.49 -2.29 -6.79
C TRP A 82 5.73 -1.38 -6.76
N LYS A 83 6.80 -1.70 -7.48
CA LYS A 83 7.90 -0.76 -7.75
C LYS A 83 7.45 0.50 -8.46
N ASN A 84 6.37 0.41 -9.24
CA ASN A 84 5.77 1.53 -9.95
C ASN A 84 4.83 2.36 -9.07
N ALA A 85 4.76 2.05 -7.76
CA ALA A 85 3.91 2.77 -6.85
C ALA A 85 4.30 4.25 -6.77
N ILE A 86 3.29 5.12 -6.78
CA ILE A 86 3.50 6.56 -6.65
C ILE A 86 3.41 6.95 -5.20
N GLN A 87 4.49 7.57 -4.71
CA GLN A 87 4.58 8.12 -3.37
C GLN A 87 4.59 9.64 -3.41
N GLY A 88 3.92 10.25 -2.43
CA GLY A 88 3.95 11.69 -2.25
C GLY A 88 2.81 12.19 -1.40
N LYS A 89 2.74 13.51 -1.32
CA LYS A 89 1.59 14.23 -0.77
C LYS A 89 0.60 14.47 -1.89
N PHE A 90 -0.66 14.17 -1.58
CA PHE A 90 -1.76 14.33 -2.50
C PHE A 90 -2.88 15.12 -1.85
N TYR A 91 -3.54 15.96 -2.64
CA TYR A 91 -4.83 16.53 -2.29
C TYR A 91 -5.93 15.63 -2.82
N ILE A 92 -6.92 15.33 -1.98
CA ILE A 92 -8.13 14.66 -2.42
C ILE A 92 -9.05 15.73 -3.00
N PHE A 93 -9.30 15.67 -4.30
CA PHE A 93 -10.07 16.69 -5.00
C PHE A 93 -11.58 16.41 -4.93
N ARG A 94 -11.99 15.18 -5.25
CA ARG A 94 -13.39 14.72 -5.15
C ARG A 94 -13.52 13.21 -5.20
N HIS A 95 -14.62 12.71 -4.67
CA HIS A 95 -15.05 11.32 -4.81
C HIS A 95 -16.05 11.21 -5.98
N LEU A 96 -15.88 10.23 -6.88
CA LEU A 96 -16.86 9.91 -7.92
C LEU A 96 -17.67 8.66 -7.55
N LYS A 97 -18.36 8.04 -8.51
CA LYS A 97 -19.02 6.73 -8.30
C LYS A 97 -18.06 5.54 -8.43
N LYS A 98 -16.96 5.67 -9.20
CA LYS A 98 -16.03 4.57 -9.50
C LYS A 98 -14.64 4.70 -8.86
N TYR A 99 -14.10 5.91 -8.74
CA TYR A 99 -12.80 6.19 -8.12
C TYR A 99 -12.78 7.59 -7.48
N SER A 100 -11.76 7.87 -6.66
CA SER A 100 -11.51 9.20 -6.08
C SER A 100 -10.38 9.89 -6.84
N ILE A 101 -10.46 11.21 -7.00
CA ILE A 101 -9.45 11.99 -7.74
C ILE A 101 -8.42 12.56 -6.75
N PHE A 102 -7.15 12.21 -6.97
CA PHE A 102 -6.00 12.65 -6.19
C PHE A 102 -5.13 13.56 -7.05
N LEU A 103 -4.71 14.70 -6.50
CA LEU A 103 -3.83 15.68 -7.15
C LEU A 103 -2.48 15.71 -6.45
N THR A 104 -1.37 15.67 -7.19
CA THR A 104 -0.04 15.83 -6.57
C THR A 104 0.18 17.26 -6.09
N GLU A 105 0.83 17.41 -4.94
CA GLU A 105 1.28 18.72 -4.45
C GLU A 105 2.37 19.34 -5.36
N LYS A 106 3.24 18.50 -5.95
CA LYS A 106 4.32 18.95 -6.85
C LYS A 106 3.79 19.48 -8.18
N ARG A 107 4.52 20.44 -8.77
CA ARG A 107 4.27 20.98 -10.12
C ARG A 107 5.17 20.31 -11.19
N PRO A 108 4.67 20.07 -12.42
CA PRO A 108 3.28 20.22 -12.82
C PRO A 108 2.38 19.22 -12.08
N THR A 109 1.17 19.66 -11.71
CA THR A 109 0.22 18.82 -10.97
C THR A 109 -0.21 17.64 -11.83
N LYS A 110 -0.07 16.43 -11.27
CA LYS A 110 -0.58 15.19 -11.87
C LYS A 110 -1.87 14.78 -11.18
N ILE A 111 -2.75 14.14 -11.95
CA ILE A 111 -4.08 13.71 -11.52
C ILE A 111 -4.13 12.17 -11.56
N TYR A 112 -4.63 11.55 -10.51
CA TYR A 112 -4.78 10.09 -10.43
C TYR A 112 -6.19 9.70 -9.99
N GLY A 113 -6.75 8.68 -10.64
CA GLY A 113 -7.91 7.96 -10.14
C GLY A 113 -7.49 6.88 -9.15
N VAL A 114 -8.06 6.89 -7.95
CA VAL A 114 -7.70 5.99 -6.84
C VAL A 114 -8.93 5.19 -6.38
N TYR A 115 -8.76 3.87 -6.29
CA TYR A 115 -9.75 2.93 -5.75
C TYR A 115 -9.49 2.64 -4.27
N SER A 116 -10.55 2.40 -3.49
CA SER A 116 -10.42 1.83 -2.15
C SER A 116 -10.03 0.35 -2.20
N LEU A 117 -9.26 -0.11 -1.21
CA LEU A 117 -9.07 -1.54 -0.98
C LEU A 117 -10.23 -2.18 -0.20
N ASN A 118 -10.85 -1.48 0.76
CA ASN A 118 -11.92 -2.05 1.59
C ASN A 118 -13.07 -1.06 1.77
N ASP A 119 -13.01 -0.18 2.78
CA ASP A 119 -14.07 0.78 3.03
C ASP A 119 -14.00 1.93 2.02
N ARG A 120 -15.13 2.58 1.76
CA ARG A 120 -15.15 3.62 0.73
C ARG A 120 -14.31 4.81 1.23
N LEU A 121 -13.44 5.36 0.37
CA LEU A 121 -12.58 6.48 0.75
C LEU A 121 -13.41 7.68 1.26
N ASP A 122 -14.59 7.92 0.69
CA ASP A 122 -15.51 8.96 1.14
C ASP A 122 -16.01 8.76 2.59
N GLU A 123 -16.12 7.51 3.07
CA GLU A 123 -16.51 7.22 4.46
C GLU A 123 -15.31 7.41 5.40
N ILE A 124 -14.14 6.91 5.03
CA ILE A 124 -12.90 7.04 5.82
C ILE A 124 -12.48 8.51 5.96
N PHE A 125 -12.59 9.30 4.88
CA PHE A 125 -12.16 10.70 4.90
C PHE A 125 -13.20 11.65 5.48
N LEU A 126 -14.47 11.24 5.63
CA LEU A 126 -15.46 12.01 6.39
C LEU A 126 -15.12 12.04 7.89
N GLU A 127 -14.67 10.92 8.46
CA GLU A 127 -14.20 10.85 9.86
C GLU A 127 -12.92 11.68 10.10
N LEU A 128 -12.13 11.89 9.04
CA LEU A 128 -10.89 12.68 9.08
C LEU A 128 -11.07 14.13 8.62
N ALA A 129 -12.28 14.56 8.23
CA ALA A 129 -12.52 15.92 7.72
C ALA A 129 -12.31 17.03 8.78
N GLY A 130 -12.17 16.67 10.07
CA GLY A 130 -11.67 17.57 11.11
C GLY A 130 -10.15 17.81 11.06
N LEU A 131 -9.43 17.09 10.20
CA LEU A 131 -7.98 17.14 10.04
C LEU A 131 -7.66 17.17 8.53
N CYS A 132 -7.58 18.37 7.96
CA CYS A 132 -6.96 18.59 6.65
C CYS A 132 -5.47 18.17 6.70
N GLY A 133 -5.21 16.87 6.62
CA GLY A 133 -3.88 16.29 6.76
C GLY A 133 -3.33 15.85 5.41
N SER A 134 -2.21 16.44 5.00
CA SER A 134 -1.37 15.86 3.95
C SER A 134 -0.92 14.46 4.40
N GLY A 135 -1.41 13.41 3.75
CA GLY A 135 -0.97 12.03 3.99
C GLY A 135 0.08 11.58 2.99
N TYR A 136 0.98 10.68 3.43
CA TYR A 136 1.80 9.90 2.52
C TYR A 136 0.94 8.76 1.98
N TYR A 137 0.48 8.89 0.75
CA TYR A 137 -0.28 7.83 0.07
C TYR A 137 0.64 7.08 -0.87
N THR A 138 0.47 5.75 -0.91
CA THR A 138 1.09 4.89 -1.92
C THR A 138 -0.04 4.42 -2.84
N VAL A 139 -0.04 4.88 -4.09
CA VAL A 139 -0.96 4.36 -5.10
C VAL A 139 -0.24 3.22 -5.81
N SER A 140 -0.54 1.98 -5.41
CA SER A 140 0.11 0.77 -5.94
C SER A 140 -0.42 0.31 -7.30
N ARG A 141 -1.60 0.81 -7.72
CA ARG A 141 -2.16 0.56 -9.05
C ARG A 141 -2.67 1.87 -9.64
N ILE A 142 -1.94 2.39 -10.63
CA ILE A 142 -2.32 3.58 -11.38
C ILE A 142 -3.18 3.11 -12.55
N TYR A 143 -4.44 3.51 -12.59
CA TYR A 143 -5.17 3.54 -13.85
C TYR A 143 -4.92 4.93 -14.42
N ASN A 144 -4.18 5.01 -15.53
CA ASN A 144 -4.10 6.26 -16.28
C ASN A 144 -5.52 6.59 -16.77
N LEU A 145 -5.98 7.81 -16.48
CA LEU A 145 -7.16 8.40 -17.09
C LEU A 145 -6.80 8.95 -18.46
#